data_AF-A0A504J7X4-F1
#
_entry.id   AF-A0A504J7X4-F1
#
_cell.length_a   1.000
_cell.length_b   1.000
_cell.length_c   1.000
_cell.angle_alpha   90.00
_cell.angle_beta   90.00
_cell.angle_gamma   90.00
#
_symmetry.space_group_name_H-M   'P 1'
#
loop_
_entity.id
_entity.type
_entity.pdbx_description
1 polymer ?
#
loop_
_entity_poly.entity_id
_entity_poly.type
_entity_poly.pdbx_seq_one_letter_code
_entity_poly.pdbx_strand_id
1 'polypeptide(L)'
;MKIEELQSGILITNFAAAADGGSLFFECETTQKAKFNLLFTQYVFLDNPDPEMIPGRIYLNQKIIDLKSKEEKMILLGLKNFNVSHELLDIDPNMKSELTDTINELSTFFNSELSIEIKKKVDNTI
;
A
#
# COMPACT_ATOMS: atom_id res chain seq x y z
N MET A 1 -10.55 13.23 3.41
CA MET A 1 -10.35 12.67 2.06
C MET A 1 -11.57 11.83 1.73
N LYS A 2 -12.15 12.04 0.55
CA LYS A 2 -13.25 11.22 0.05
C LYS A 2 -12.67 10.03 -0.73
N ILE A 3 -13.30 8.87 -0.64
CA ILE A 3 -12.82 7.64 -1.27
C ILE A 3 -12.75 7.76 -2.81
N GLU A 4 -13.59 8.61 -3.40
CA GLU A 4 -13.61 8.92 -4.82
C GLU A 4 -12.34 9.68 -5.27
N GLU A 5 -11.69 10.42 -4.38
CA GLU A 5 -10.47 11.18 -4.69
C GLU A 5 -9.29 10.24 -4.98
N LEU A 6 -9.29 9.04 -4.40
CA LEU A 6 -8.25 8.01 -4.59
C LEU A 6 -8.26 7.42 -6.01
N GLN A 7 -9.40 7.44 -6.71
CA GLN A 7 -9.51 6.91 -8.07
C GLN A 7 -8.90 7.83 -9.13
N SER A 8 -8.78 9.12 -8.82
CA SER A 8 -8.37 10.15 -9.78
C SER A 8 -6.87 10.14 -10.12
N GLY A 9 -6.12 9.18 -9.55
CA GLY A 9 -4.67 9.07 -9.66
C GLY A 9 -3.98 9.49 -8.37
N ILE A 10 -2.89 8.79 -8.05
CA ILE A 10 -2.11 8.98 -6.83
C ILE A 10 -0.73 9.52 -7.21
N LEU A 11 -0.31 10.64 -6.61
CA LEU A 11 1.06 11.12 -6.70
C LEU A 11 1.84 10.57 -5.51
N ILE A 12 2.88 9.79 -5.76
CA ILE A 12 3.81 9.30 -4.73
C ILE A 12 4.87 10.37 -4.51
N THR A 13 4.92 10.89 -3.29
CA THR A 13 5.86 11.94 -2.88
C THR A 13 7.02 11.38 -2.08
N ASN A 14 6.85 10.20 -1.49
CA ASN A 14 7.90 9.49 -0.76
C ASN A 14 7.58 7.99 -0.71
N PHE A 15 8.62 7.18 -0.56
CA PHE A 15 8.53 5.72 -0.48
C PHE A 15 9.60 5.20 0.47
N ALA A 16 9.20 4.23 1.30
CA ALA A 16 10.13 3.49 2.14
C ALA A 16 9.70 2.02 2.23
N ALA A 17 10.68 1.12 2.10
CA ALA A 17 10.51 -0.28 2.44
C ALA A 17 11.04 -0.52 3.85
N ALA A 18 10.26 -1.20 4.68
CA ALA A 18 10.70 -1.60 6.01
C ALA A 18 11.66 -2.80 5.92
N ALA A 19 12.57 -2.89 6.90
CA ALA A 19 13.50 -4.01 7.02
C ALA A 19 12.83 -5.28 7.58
N ASP A 20 11.52 -5.24 7.84
CA ASP A 20 10.71 -6.40 8.23
C ASP A 20 10.46 -7.37 7.06
N GLY A 21 11.00 -7.05 5.88
CA GLY A 21 11.04 -7.91 4.71
C GLY A 21 9.73 -7.98 3.93
N GLY A 22 8.83 -7.01 4.12
CA GLY A 22 7.66 -6.91 3.26
C GLY A 22 6.83 -5.64 3.41
N SER A 23 6.94 -4.91 4.51
CA SER A 23 6.11 -3.72 4.69
C SER A 23 6.61 -2.57 3.82
N LEU A 24 5.68 -1.93 3.13
CA LEU A 24 5.93 -0.82 2.23
C LEU A 24 5.09 0.38 2.64
N PHE A 25 5.76 1.50 2.86
CA PHE A 25 5.16 2.77 3.21
C PHE A 25 5.26 3.75 2.05
N PHE A 26 4.14 4.42 1.76
CA PHE A 26 4.04 5.42 0.72
C PHE A 26 3.44 6.70 1.31
N GLU A 27 4.11 7.82 1.06
CA GLU A 27 3.48 9.14 1.22
C GLU A 27 2.92 9.55 -0.12
N CYS A 28 1.66 9.96 -0.09
CA CYS A 28 0.88 10.17 -1.28
C CYS A 28 0.10 11.48 -1.23
N GLU A 29 -0.24 11.96 -2.42
CA GLU A 29 -1.08 13.12 -2.64
C GLU A 29 -2.10 12.80 -3.73
N THR A 30 -3.36 13.18 -3.52
CA THR A 30 -4.39 13.09 -4.58
C THR A 30 -4.21 14.22 -5.57
N THR A 31 -4.87 14.11 -6.73
CA THR A 31 -4.95 15.22 -7.71
C THR A 31 -5.47 16.53 -7.12
N GLN A 32 -6.24 16.46 -6.02
CA GLN A 32 -6.81 17.60 -5.31
C GLN A 32 -5.91 18.11 -4.17
N LYS A 33 -4.63 17.73 -4.15
CA LYS A 33 -3.65 18.14 -3.13
C LYS A 33 -3.96 17.62 -1.71
N ALA A 34 -4.83 16.63 -1.57
CA ALA A 34 -5.06 15.97 -0.29
C ALA A 34 -3.94 14.96 -0.02
N LYS A 35 -3.21 15.15 1.09
CA LYS A 35 -2.12 14.25 1.51
C LYS A 35 -2.66 13.07 2.30
N PHE A 36 -2.07 11.91 2.09
CA PHE A 36 -2.36 10.69 2.84
C PHE A 36 -1.16 9.76 2.84
N ASN A 37 -1.16 8.79 3.75
CA ASN A 37 -0.17 7.73 3.75
C ASN A 37 -0.82 6.36 3.55
N LEU A 38 -0.10 5.48 2.88
CA LEU A 38 -0.43 4.08 2.74
C LEU A 38 0.66 3.24 3.38
N LEU A 39 0.26 2.26 4.17
CA LEU A 39 1.14 1.21 4.65
C LEU A 39 0.57 -0.13 4.21
N PHE A 40 1.35 -0.85 3.40
CA PHE A 40 1.09 -2.22 3.02
C PHE A 40 1.97 -3.11 3.90
N THR A 41 1.37 -4.01 4.66
CA THR A 41 2.14 -4.94 5.50
C THR A 41 2.23 -6.28 4.76
N GLN A 42 3.32 -6.51 4.01
CA GLN A 42 3.56 -7.80 3.37
C GLN A 42 4.36 -8.73 4.30
N TYR A 43 4.42 -9.98 3.90
CA TYR A 43 4.59 -11.10 4.79
C TYR A 43 6.06 -11.44 5.08
N VAL A 44 6.47 -11.52 6.35
CA VAL A 44 7.66 -12.31 6.76
C VAL A 44 7.48 -13.00 8.11
N PHE A 45 6.80 -12.40 9.09
CA PHE A 45 6.70 -12.96 10.44
C PHE A 45 5.26 -13.33 10.81
N LEU A 46 4.80 -14.48 10.30
CA LEU A 46 3.55 -15.09 10.79
C LEU A 46 3.61 -15.57 12.23
N ASP A 47 4.79 -15.97 12.66
CA ASP A 47 4.97 -16.70 13.92
C ASP A 47 4.98 -15.73 15.12
N ASN A 48 5.16 -14.43 14.85
CA ASN A 48 5.05 -13.36 15.85
C ASN A 48 4.48 -12.09 15.18
N PRO A 49 3.16 -12.06 14.90
CA PRO A 49 2.55 -10.89 14.27
C PRO A 49 2.67 -9.70 15.23
N ASP A 50 3.17 -8.58 14.72
CA ASP A 50 3.09 -7.32 15.44
C ASP A 50 1.60 -6.94 15.57
N PRO A 51 1.04 -6.83 16.79
CA PRO A 51 -0.37 -6.47 16.97
C PRO A 51 -0.68 -5.06 16.44
N GLU A 52 0.33 -4.21 16.24
CA GLU A 52 0.18 -2.88 15.65
C GLU A 52 0.20 -2.92 14.10
N MET A 53 0.80 -3.96 13.50
CA MET A 53 0.97 -4.11 12.04
C MET A 53 0.62 -5.52 11.58
N ILE A 54 -0.67 -5.74 11.39
CA ILE A 54 -1.29 -7.03 11.06
C ILE A 54 -0.92 -7.42 9.62
N PRO A 55 -0.18 -8.53 9.40
CA PRO A 55 0.22 -8.94 8.05
C PRO A 55 -0.96 -9.13 7.08
N GLY A 56 -0.72 -8.82 5.81
CA GLY A 56 -1.74 -8.88 4.76
C GLY A 56 -2.79 -7.77 4.83
N ARG A 57 -2.55 -6.69 5.58
CA ARG A 57 -3.46 -5.53 5.64
C ARG A 57 -2.92 -4.33 4.89
N ILE A 58 -3.84 -3.40 4.63
CA ILE A 58 -3.56 -2.07 4.11
C ILE A 58 -4.06 -1.09 5.15
N TYR A 59 -3.21 -0.12 5.47
CA TYR A 59 -3.57 0.98 6.35
C TYR A 59 -3.55 2.28 5.56
N LEU A 60 -4.60 3.07 5.72
CA LEU A 60 -4.70 4.42 5.21
C LEU A 60 -4.71 5.40 6.37
N ASN A 61 -3.74 6.30 6.42
CA ASN A 61 -3.60 7.24 7.54
C ASN A 61 -3.59 6.51 8.90
N GLN A 62 -2.81 5.42 8.96
CA GLN A 62 -2.68 4.53 10.12
C GLN A 62 -3.97 3.78 10.52
N LYS A 63 -5.06 3.93 9.75
CA LYS A 63 -6.30 3.18 9.97
C LYS A 63 -6.35 1.96 9.08
N ILE A 64 -6.59 0.81 9.69
CA ILE A 64 -6.78 -0.45 8.98
C ILE A 64 -7.98 -0.33 8.02
N ILE A 65 -7.82 -0.83 6.81
CA ILE A 65 -8.89 -0.91 5.81
C ILE A 65 -9.48 -2.30 5.80
N ASP A 66 -10.82 -2.34 5.72
CA ASP A 66 -11.58 -3.58 5.59
C ASP A 66 -11.22 -4.34 4.31
N LEU A 67 -11.16 -5.64 4.43
CA LEU A 67 -10.81 -6.56 3.35
C LEU A 67 -11.87 -6.56 2.26
N LYS A 68 -11.44 -6.50 1.00
CA LYS A 68 -12.28 -6.43 -0.21
C LYS A 68 -13.29 -5.28 -0.20
N SER A 69 -13.09 -4.30 0.67
CA SER A 69 -13.91 -3.09 0.75
C SER A 69 -13.80 -2.27 -0.53
N LYS A 70 -14.74 -1.34 -0.70
CA LYS A 70 -14.65 -0.33 -1.77
C LYS A 70 -13.32 0.43 -1.67
N GLU A 71 -12.83 0.68 -0.45
CA GLU A 71 -11.64 1.49 -0.19
C GLU A 71 -10.36 0.78 -0.62
N GLU A 72 -10.19 -0.49 -0.25
CA GLU A 72 -9.07 -1.33 -0.72
C GLU A 72 -9.00 -1.31 -2.24
N LYS A 73 -10.15 -1.51 -2.91
CA LYS A 73 -10.23 -1.50 -4.38
C LYS A 73 -9.84 -0.14 -4.97
N MET A 74 -10.29 0.96 -4.37
CA MET A 74 -9.96 2.30 -4.87
C MET A 74 -8.48 2.64 -4.73
N ILE A 75 -7.84 2.22 -3.64
CA ILE A 75 -6.40 2.42 -3.44
C ILE A 75 -5.62 1.65 -4.50
N LEU A 76 -5.91 0.36 -4.67
CA LEU A 76 -5.22 -0.47 -5.66
C LEU A 76 -5.44 0.05 -7.09
N LEU A 77 -6.63 0.54 -7.41
CA LEU A 77 -6.92 1.17 -8.71
C LEU A 77 -6.17 2.50 -8.90
N GLY A 78 -6.13 3.34 -7.86
CA GLY A 78 -5.39 4.60 -7.89
C GLY A 78 -3.91 4.40 -8.10
N LEU A 79 -3.33 3.39 -7.43
CA LEU A 79 -1.92 3.03 -7.56
C LEU A 79 -1.57 2.46 -8.93
N LYS A 80 -2.50 1.84 -9.66
CA LYS A 80 -2.23 1.44 -11.06
C LYS A 80 -1.96 2.61 -12.00
N ASN A 81 -2.48 3.80 -11.67
CA ASN A 81 -2.35 5.01 -12.46
C ASN A 81 -1.53 6.08 -11.71
N PHE A 82 -0.56 5.64 -10.90
CA PHE A 82 0.23 6.56 -10.10
C PHE A 82 1.17 7.44 -10.94
N ASN A 83 1.56 8.56 -10.35
CA ASN A 83 2.68 9.37 -10.77
C ASN A 83 3.69 9.49 -9.64
N VAL A 84 4.90 9.92 -9.96
CA VAL A 84 5.99 10.16 -9.01
C VAL A 84 6.28 11.65 -8.99
N SER A 85 6.50 12.20 -7.80
CA SER A 85 6.91 13.59 -7.63
C SER A 85 8.23 13.89 -8.35
N HIS A 86 8.42 15.14 -8.76
CA HIS A 86 9.68 15.56 -9.39
C HIS A 86 10.85 15.43 -8.42
N GLU A 87 10.62 15.71 -7.14
CA GLU A 87 11.61 15.61 -6.07
C GLU A 87 12.17 14.19 -5.94
N LEU A 88 11.33 13.16 -6.06
CA LEU A 88 11.79 11.76 -6.07
C LEU A 88 12.55 11.42 -7.36
N LEU A 89 12.12 11.93 -8.51
CA LEU A 89 12.78 11.68 -9.79
C LEU A 89 14.14 12.39 -9.92
N ASP A 90 14.31 13.52 -9.24
CA ASP A 90 15.58 14.25 -9.17
C ASP A 90 16.61 13.48 -8.32
N ILE A 91 16.14 12.72 -7.31
CA ILE A 91 16.98 11.83 -6.49
C ILE A 91 17.32 10.56 -7.27
N ASP A 92 16.32 9.94 -7.89
CA ASP A 92 16.49 8.75 -8.71
C ASP A 92 15.58 8.79 -9.96
N PRO A 93 16.14 9.01 -11.15
CA PRO A 93 15.39 9.01 -12.40
C PRO A 93 14.68 7.68 -12.71
N ASN A 94 15.13 6.56 -12.14
CA ASN A 94 14.55 5.23 -12.35
C ASN A 94 13.44 4.89 -11.36
N MET A 95 13.21 5.74 -10.35
CA MET A 95 12.22 5.52 -9.27
C MET A 95 10.83 5.14 -9.80
N LYS A 96 10.40 5.73 -10.92
CA LYS A 96 9.10 5.38 -11.52
C LYS A 96 9.03 3.92 -11.98
N SER A 97 10.11 3.39 -12.55
CA SER A 97 10.16 1.98 -12.96
C SER A 97 10.14 1.06 -11.75
N GLU A 98 10.97 1.34 -10.74
CA GLU A 98 11.06 0.53 -9.51
C GLU A 98 9.73 0.49 -8.74
N LEU A 99 9.07 1.65 -8.61
CA LEU A 99 7.75 1.73 -7.98
C LEU A 99 6.68 1.02 -8.81
N THR A 100 6.80 1.00 -10.15
CA THR A 100 5.86 0.27 -11.01
C THR A 100 5.94 -1.23 -10.73
N ASP A 101 7.16 -1.78 -10.66
CA ASP A 101 7.38 -3.20 -10.35
C ASP A 101 6.85 -3.54 -8.95
N THR A 102 7.16 -2.70 -7.97
CA THR A 102 6.70 -2.82 -6.59
C THR A 102 5.16 -2.80 -6.47
N ILE A 103 4.50 -1.88 -7.16
CA ILE A 103 3.03 -1.76 -7.15
C ILE A 103 2.37 -2.95 -7.87
N ASN A 104 3.00 -3.50 -8.91
CA ASN A 104 2.53 -4.70 -9.59
C ASN A 104 2.63 -5.94 -8.68
N GLU A 105 3.71 -6.07 -7.93
CA GLU A 105 3.86 -7.13 -6.93
C GLU A 105 2.79 -7.03 -5.84
N LEU A 106 2.62 -5.84 -5.25
CA LEU A 106 1.55 -5.55 -4.28
C LEU A 106 0.17 -5.91 -4.84
N SER A 107 -0.13 -5.45 -6.05
CA SER A 107 -1.41 -5.73 -6.70
C SER A 107 -1.62 -7.23 -6.90
N THR A 108 -0.57 -7.97 -7.24
CA THR A 108 -0.64 -9.43 -7.41
C THR A 108 -0.90 -10.10 -6.07
N PHE A 109 -0.15 -9.73 -5.03
CA PHE A 109 -0.33 -10.26 -3.68
C PHE A 109 -1.75 -10.02 -3.16
N PHE A 110 -2.23 -8.77 -3.13
CA PHE A 110 -3.56 -8.43 -2.56
C PHE A 110 -4.76 -8.96 -3.37
N ASN A 111 -4.53 -9.36 -4.62
CA ASN A 111 -5.53 -10.06 -5.43
C ASN A 111 -5.40 -11.59 -5.38
N SER A 112 -4.32 -12.13 -4.82
CA SER A 112 -4.13 -13.58 -4.68
C SER A 112 -4.95 -14.18 -3.53
N GLU A 113 -5.23 -15.48 -3.63
CA GLU A 113 -5.80 -16.28 -2.55
C GLU A 113 -4.88 -16.32 -1.32
N LEU A 114 -3.55 -16.27 -1.53
CA LEU A 114 -2.57 -16.22 -0.45
C LEU A 114 -2.85 -15.05 0.50
N SER A 115 -3.13 -13.85 -0.02
CA SER A 115 -3.48 -12.73 0.86
C SER A 115 -4.70 -13.00 1.72
N ILE A 116 -5.70 -13.72 1.20
CA ILE A 116 -6.93 -14.07 1.92
C ILE A 116 -6.64 -15.08 3.01
N GLU A 117 -5.83 -16.11 2.72
CA GLU A 117 -5.40 -17.10 3.70
C GLU A 117 -4.63 -16.47 4.86
N ILE A 118 -3.72 -15.55 4.52
CA ILE A 118 -2.93 -14.76 5.48
C ILE A 118 -3.85 -13.97 6.40
N LYS A 119 -4.73 -13.16 5.80
CA LYS A 119 -5.69 -12.32 6.51
C LYS A 119 -6.50 -13.16 7.52
N LYS A 120 -7.05 -14.30 7.07
CA LYS A 120 -7.81 -15.23 7.93
C LYS A 120 -6.98 -15.84 9.05
N LYS A 121 -5.74 -16.26 8.77
CA LYS A 121 -4.87 -16.86 9.79
C LYS A 121 -4.56 -15.87 10.91
N VAL A 122 -4.23 -14.64 10.55
CA VAL A 122 -3.89 -13.61 11.53
C VAL A 122 -5.14 -13.20 12.34
N ASP A 123 -6.29 -13.02 11.70
CA ASP A 123 -7.55 -12.69 12.39
C ASP A 123 -8.00 -13.76 13.40
N ASN A 124 -7.59 -15.03 13.23
CA ASN A 124 -7.87 -16.09 14.19
C ASN A 124 -6.86 -16.17 15.35
N THR A 125 -5.75 -15.43 15.26
CA THR A 125 -4.63 -15.50 16.22
C THR A 125 -4.60 -14.29 17.17
N ILE A 126 -5.25 -13.18 16.79
CA ILE A 126 -5.40 -11.94 17.58
C ILE A 126 -6.76 -11.95 18.29
#